data_AF-A0A0Q8ENB3-F1
#
_entry.id   AF-A0A0Q8ENB3-F1
#
_cell.length_a   1.000
_cell.length_b   1.000
_cell.length_c   1.000
_cell.angle_alpha   90.00
_cell.angle_beta   90.00
_cell.angle_gamma   90.00
#
_symmetry.space_group_name_H-M   'P 1'
#
loop_
_entity.id
_entity.type
_entity.pdbx_description
1 polymer ?
#
loop_
_entity_poly.entity_id
_entity_poly.type
_entity_poly.pdbx_seq_one_letter_code
_entity_poly.pdbx_strand_id
1 'polypeptide(L)'
;MRHWQRRLLGILALGGGFTGLAVGLSLLVAPGAILSKVLSVPFLALFAWGVVCGLWLLEGRDGALRQNFYFWLAQVPFLMSPVAGYSFSSGASLHFKYQPSISTWDFFARFGSQFEYSLLQGKPFIVGINVVAVAACCLLVYLRRTRSVDPDPTREDVVA
;
A
#
# COMPACT_ATOMS: atom_id res chain seq x y z
N MET A 1 14.89 -10.98 -7.98
CA MET A 1 13.61 -10.46 -8.51
C MET A 1 13.72 -10.31 -10.00
N ARG A 2 12.77 -10.85 -10.77
CA ARG A 2 12.79 -10.69 -12.24
C ARG A 2 12.53 -9.23 -12.61
N HIS A 3 13.11 -8.74 -13.71
CA HIS A 3 12.98 -7.34 -14.13
C HIS A 3 11.53 -6.88 -14.26
N TRP A 4 10.63 -7.73 -14.77
CA TRP A 4 9.22 -7.40 -14.92
C TRP A 4 8.48 -7.23 -13.58
N GLN A 5 8.77 -8.06 -12.56
CA GLN A 5 8.12 -7.97 -11.24
C GLN A 5 8.47 -6.63 -10.57
N ARG A 6 9.75 -6.25 -10.69
CA ARG A 6 10.29 -5.00 -10.15
C ARG A 6 9.63 -3.80 -10.81
N ARG A 7 9.52 -3.83 -12.14
CA ARG A 7 8.83 -2.78 -12.92
C ARG A 7 7.35 -2.71 -12.57
N LEU A 8 6.65 -3.84 -12.50
CA LEU A 8 5.22 -3.88 -12.18
C LEU A 8 4.94 -3.27 -10.80
N LEU A 9 5.55 -3.80 -9.73
CA LEU A 9 5.32 -3.28 -8.38
C LEU A 9 5.80 -1.83 -8.23
N GLY A 10 6.91 -1.47 -8.89
CA GLY A 10 7.46 -0.12 -8.85
C GLY A 10 6.54 0.89 -9.52
N ILE A 11 6.01 0.56 -10.71
CA ILE A 11 5.05 1.40 -11.44
C ILE A 11 3.73 1.50 -10.68
N LEU A 12 3.23 0.40 -10.10
CA LEU A 12 2.00 0.45 -9.30
C LEU A 12 2.14 1.36 -8.09
N ALA A 13 3.24 1.23 -7.32
CA ALA A 13 3.49 2.07 -6.16
C ALA A 13 3.72 3.54 -6.54
N LEU A 14 4.55 3.80 -7.57
CA LEU A 14 4.86 5.13 -8.06
C LEU A 14 3.62 5.83 -8.62
N GLY A 15 2.92 5.16 -9.55
CA GLY A 15 1.76 5.70 -10.23
C GLY A 15 0.60 5.93 -9.27
N GLY A 16 0.25 4.93 -8.46
CA GLY A 16 -0.79 5.09 -7.44
C GLY A 16 -0.44 6.16 -6.40
N GLY A 17 0.83 6.23 -5.98
CA GLY A 17 1.31 7.23 -5.02
C GLY A 17 1.19 8.64 -5.58
N PHE A 18 1.62 8.83 -6.83
CA PHE A 18 1.51 10.12 -7.51
C PHE A 18 0.05 10.54 -7.71
N THR A 19 -0.82 9.64 -8.20
CA THR A 19 -2.26 9.93 -8.34
C THR A 19 -2.89 10.30 -7.00
N GLY A 20 -2.53 9.56 -5.94
CA GLY A 20 -3.01 9.83 -4.60
C GLY A 20 -2.56 11.19 -4.04
N LEU A 21 -1.30 11.57 -4.27
CA LEU A 21 -0.80 12.90 -3.92
C LEU A 21 -1.54 14.00 -4.67
N ALA A 22 -1.69 13.86 -5.99
CA ALA A 22 -2.35 14.86 -6.82
C ALA A 22 -3.80 15.11 -6.36
N VAL A 23 -4.54 14.03 -6.10
CA VAL A 23 -5.92 14.11 -5.59
C VAL A 23 -5.96 14.59 -4.13
N GLY A 24 -5.05 14.13 -3.28
CA GLY A 24 -5.05 14.53 -1.87
C GLY A 24 -4.68 16.00 -1.67
N LEU A 25 -3.78 16.56 -2.49
CA LEU A 25 -3.40 17.97 -2.42
C LEU A 25 -4.57 18.88 -2.79
N SER A 26 -5.42 18.48 -3.74
CA SER A 26 -6.61 19.28 -4.07
C SER A 26 -7.60 19.34 -2.90
N LEU A 27 -7.68 18.29 -2.06
CA LEU A 27 -8.50 18.28 -0.85
C LEU A 27 -8.02 19.28 0.22
N LEU A 28 -6.73 19.60 0.26
CA LEU A 28 -6.20 20.60 1.21
C LEU A 28 -6.61 22.03 0.82
N VAL A 29 -6.70 22.30 -0.48
CA VAL A 29 -7.06 23.61 -1.01
C VAL A 29 -8.58 23.79 -1.04
N ALA A 30 -9.33 22.70 -1.22
CA ALA A 30 -10.78 22.74 -1.24
C ALA A 30 -11.38 23.37 0.04
N PRO A 31 -12.52 24.09 -0.07
CA PRO A 31 -13.29 24.52 1.09
C PRO A 31 -13.75 23.31 1.91
N GLY A 32 -13.59 23.37 3.24
CA GLY A 32 -13.97 22.25 4.11
C GLY A 32 -13.48 22.42 5.54
N ALA A 33 -13.92 21.51 6.42
CA ALA A 33 -13.54 21.50 7.83
C ALA A 33 -12.02 21.32 8.01
N ILE A 34 -11.43 22.11 8.91
CA ILE A 34 -10.00 22.02 9.26
C ILE A 34 -9.63 20.60 9.72
N LEU A 35 -10.53 19.97 10.48
CA LEU A 35 -10.35 18.60 10.95
C LEU A 35 -10.12 17.63 9.79
N SER A 36 -10.95 17.67 8.74
CA SER A 36 -10.77 16.84 7.54
C SER A 36 -9.43 17.09 6.85
N LYS A 37 -8.95 18.34 6.82
CA LYS A 37 -7.64 18.69 6.25
C LYS A 37 -6.50 18.10 7.06
N VAL A 38 -6.52 18.27 8.39
CA VAL A 38 -5.54 17.69 9.31
C VAL A 38 -5.47 16.17 9.15
N LEU A 39 -6.62 15.52 9.05
CA LEU A 39 -6.72 14.07 8.89
C LEU A 39 -6.30 13.59 7.50
N SER A 40 -6.25 14.49 6.53
CA SER A 40 -5.77 14.16 5.19
C SER A 40 -4.23 14.06 5.10
N VAL A 41 -3.52 14.79 5.97
CA VAL A 41 -2.04 14.88 5.98
C VAL A 41 -1.33 13.53 6.15
N PRO A 42 -1.70 12.65 7.11
CA PRO A 42 -1.01 11.36 7.28
C PRO A 42 -1.01 10.49 6.03
N PHE A 43 -2.11 10.51 5.29
CA PHE A 43 -2.23 9.70 4.08
C PHE A 43 -1.57 10.37 2.86
N LEU A 44 -1.50 11.70 2.81
CA LEU A 44 -0.61 12.38 1.87
C LEU A 44 0.84 11.94 2.08
N ALA A 45 1.26 11.81 3.34
CA ALA A 45 2.57 11.26 3.67
C ALA A 45 2.71 9.79 3.20
N LEU A 46 1.65 8.97 3.34
CA LEU A 46 1.65 7.60 2.79
C LEU A 46 1.77 7.57 1.25
N PHE A 47 1.09 8.47 0.53
CA PHE A 47 1.21 8.54 -0.93
C PHE A 47 2.60 9.01 -1.37
N ALA A 48 3.17 10.01 -0.69
CA ALA A 48 4.56 10.42 -0.91
C ALA A 48 5.54 9.28 -0.65
N TRP A 49 5.32 8.52 0.43
CA TRP A 49 6.12 7.33 0.71
C TRP A 49 5.97 6.26 -0.38
N GLY A 50 4.78 6.09 -0.94
CA GLY A 50 4.52 5.23 -2.10
C GLY A 50 5.34 5.62 -3.34
N VAL A 51 5.43 6.92 -3.64
CA VAL A 51 6.29 7.44 -4.73
C VAL A 51 7.75 7.07 -4.50
N VAL A 52 8.26 7.33 -3.29
CA VAL A 52 9.65 6.99 -2.92
C VAL A 52 9.89 5.48 -3.02
N CYS A 53 8.96 4.66 -2.51
CA CYS A 53 9.04 3.20 -2.58
C CYS A 53 9.06 2.69 -4.01
N GLY A 54 8.19 3.23 -4.87
CA GLY A 54 8.14 2.90 -6.29
C GLY A 54 9.47 3.23 -6.99
N LEU A 55 9.98 4.43 -6.78
CA LEU A 55 11.25 4.88 -7.36
C LEU A 55 12.43 4.02 -6.90
N TRP A 56 12.54 3.76 -5.60
CA TRP A 56 13.60 2.90 -5.05
C TRP A 56 13.55 1.49 -5.62
N LEU A 57 12.35 0.95 -5.83
CA LEU A 57 12.19 -0.36 -6.43
C LEU A 57 12.62 -0.36 -7.90
N LEU A 58 12.26 0.66 -8.67
CA LEU A 58 12.64 0.79 -10.08
C LEU A 58 14.15 0.95 -10.28
N GLU A 59 14.77 1.80 -9.45
CA GLU A 59 16.23 2.03 -9.44
C GLU A 59 17.01 0.85 -8.86
N GLY A 60 16.35 -0.07 -8.15
CA GLY A 60 16.99 -1.23 -7.55
C GLY A 60 17.87 -0.89 -6.34
N ARG A 61 17.52 0.17 -5.58
CA ARG A 61 18.27 0.59 -4.40
C ARG A 61 18.28 -0.46 -3.28
N ASP A 62 19.30 -0.38 -2.44
CA ASP A 62 19.37 -1.16 -1.21
C ASP A 62 18.19 -0.86 -0.30
N GLY A 63 17.64 -1.91 0.31
CA GLY A 63 16.46 -1.79 1.18
C GLY A 63 15.13 -1.55 0.45
N ALA A 64 15.10 -1.40 -0.88
CA ALA A 64 13.86 -1.15 -1.64
C ALA A 64 12.78 -2.22 -1.40
N LEU A 65 13.17 -3.50 -1.32
CA LEU A 65 12.25 -4.60 -1.00
C LEU A 65 11.64 -4.47 0.39
N ARG A 66 12.40 -3.93 1.37
CA ARG A 66 11.90 -3.73 2.74
C ARG A 66 10.84 -2.66 2.78
N GLN A 67 11.16 -1.52 2.18
CA GLN A 67 10.26 -0.38 2.18
C GLN A 67 8.97 -0.69 1.42
N ASN A 68 9.08 -1.34 0.26
CA ASN A 68 7.91 -1.78 -0.49
C ASN A 68 7.08 -2.80 0.31
N PHE A 69 7.70 -3.72 1.06
CA PHE A 69 6.93 -4.65 1.88
C PHE A 69 6.05 -3.91 2.91
N TYR A 70 6.61 -2.93 3.63
CA TYR A 70 5.83 -2.15 4.59
C TYR A 70 4.78 -1.27 3.92
N PHE A 71 5.11 -0.68 2.77
CA PHE A 71 4.16 0.12 1.99
C PHE A 71 2.97 -0.71 1.50
N TRP A 72 3.20 -1.92 0.98
CA TRP A 72 2.11 -2.82 0.58
C TRP A 72 1.36 -3.36 1.79
N LEU A 73 2.04 -3.65 2.91
CA LEU A 73 1.39 -4.12 4.13
C LEU A 73 0.39 -3.10 4.69
N ALA A 74 0.71 -1.81 4.64
CA ALA A 74 -0.17 -0.73 5.07
C ALA A 74 -1.48 -0.64 4.25
N GLN A 75 -1.51 -1.22 3.04
CA GLN A 75 -2.68 -1.25 2.18
C GLN A 75 -3.55 -2.49 2.36
N VAL A 76 -3.10 -3.48 3.14
CA VAL A 76 -3.83 -4.75 3.35
C VAL A 76 -5.16 -4.53 4.09
N PRO A 77 -5.20 -3.87 5.27
CA PRO A 77 -6.46 -3.76 6.01
C PRO A 77 -7.40 -2.73 5.40
N PHE A 78 -8.65 -3.14 5.14
CA PHE A 78 -9.79 -2.25 4.94
C PHE A 78 -10.63 -2.24 6.21
N LEU A 79 -10.71 -1.11 6.91
CA LEU A 79 -11.39 -1.02 8.20
C LEU A 79 -12.31 0.20 8.23
N MET A 80 -13.61 -0.01 8.41
CA MET A 80 -14.57 1.06 8.66
C MET A 80 -15.36 0.73 9.92
N SER A 81 -15.61 1.74 10.76
CA SER A 81 -16.48 1.63 11.93
C SER A 81 -17.25 2.93 12.14
N PRO A 82 -18.28 2.93 13.01
CA PRO A 82 -19.02 4.15 13.34
C PRO A 82 -18.15 5.22 14.02
N VAL A 83 -17.11 4.79 14.75
CA VAL A 83 -16.26 5.68 15.55
C VAL A 83 -15.05 6.15 14.77
N ALA A 84 -14.38 5.23 14.07
CA ALA A 84 -13.17 5.47 13.30
C ALA A 84 -13.19 4.70 11.97
N GLY A 85 -12.54 5.22 10.93
CA GLY A 85 -12.53 4.61 9.62
C GLY A 85 -11.22 4.89 8.90
N TYR A 86 -10.73 3.90 8.16
CA TYR A 86 -9.52 3.98 7.39
C TYR A 86 -9.58 3.00 6.21
N SER A 87 -9.34 3.49 5.00
CA SER A 87 -8.81 2.60 3.97
C SER A 87 -7.99 3.39 2.97
N PHE A 88 -6.72 3.03 2.86
CA PHE A 88 -5.84 3.58 1.85
C PHE A 88 -5.45 2.48 0.86
N SER A 89 -5.29 2.80 -0.41
CA SER A 89 -4.77 1.87 -1.41
C SER A 89 -4.03 2.64 -2.48
N SER A 90 -3.08 2.02 -3.18
CA SER A 90 -2.27 2.72 -4.17
C SER A 90 -1.76 1.76 -5.25
N GLY A 91 -2.19 2.02 -6.48
CA GLY A 91 -1.69 1.42 -7.72
C GLY A 91 -2.66 0.40 -8.31
N ALA A 92 -3.08 -0.56 -7.52
CA ALA A 92 -4.20 -1.43 -7.82
C ALA A 92 -4.72 -2.02 -6.51
N SER A 93 -6.03 -2.22 -6.43
CA SER A 93 -6.67 -2.84 -5.28
C SER A 93 -7.79 -3.75 -5.72
N LEU A 94 -7.94 -4.83 -4.97
CA LEU A 94 -9.09 -5.73 -5.02
C LEU A 94 -9.49 -5.98 -3.57
N HIS A 95 -10.53 -5.27 -3.14
CA HIS A 95 -11.04 -5.34 -1.78
C HIS A 95 -12.09 -6.42 -1.67
N PHE A 96 -11.91 -7.30 -0.69
CA PHE A 96 -12.92 -8.26 -0.25
C PHE A 96 -13.40 -7.85 1.15
N LYS A 97 -14.67 -7.50 1.28
CA LYS A 97 -15.24 -6.82 2.44
C LYS A 97 -16.42 -7.61 3.01
N TYR A 98 -16.56 -7.59 4.33
CA TYR A 98 -17.67 -8.16 5.07
C TYR A 98 -18.29 -7.10 5.98
N GLN A 99 -19.62 -6.99 5.94
CA GLN A 99 -20.40 -6.12 6.81
C GLN A 99 -21.22 -6.96 7.80
N PRO A 100 -20.78 -7.11 9.06
CA PRO A 100 -21.44 -8.00 10.03
C PRO A 100 -22.88 -7.61 10.37
N SER A 101 -23.22 -6.31 10.35
CA SER A 101 -24.55 -5.84 10.77
C SER A 101 -25.71 -6.34 9.90
N ILE A 102 -25.43 -6.68 8.65
CA ILE A 102 -26.40 -7.20 7.68
C ILE A 102 -25.96 -8.54 7.07
N SER A 103 -24.85 -9.10 7.55
CA SER A 103 -24.25 -10.36 7.09
C SER A 103 -24.03 -10.42 5.56
N THR A 104 -23.53 -9.32 4.97
CA THR A 104 -23.27 -9.25 3.52
C THR A 104 -21.79 -9.22 3.19
N TRP A 105 -21.47 -9.81 2.03
CA TRP A 105 -20.14 -9.74 1.41
C TRP A 105 -20.17 -8.77 0.22
N ASP A 106 -19.10 -8.01 0.08
CA ASP A 106 -18.91 -7.06 -1.02
C ASP A 106 -17.50 -7.18 -1.60
N PHE A 107 -17.38 -6.98 -2.91
CA PHE A 107 -16.11 -7.00 -3.61
C PHE A 107 -15.96 -5.76 -4.49
N PHE A 108 -14.78 -5.16 -4.46
CA PHE A 108 -14.52 -3.93 -5.20
C PHE A 108 -13.11 -3.91 -5.77
N ALA A 109 -12.99 -3.64 -7.06
CA ALA A 109 -11.70 -3.48 -7.73
C ALA A 109 -11.48 -2.01 -8.11
N ARG A 110 -10.25 -1.53 -7.94
CA ARG A 110 -9.83 -0.21 -8.40
C ARG A 110 -8.40 -0.24 -8.90
N PHE A 111 -8.12 0.56 -9.92
CA PHE A 111 -6.76 0.85 -10.33
C PHE A 111 -6.36 2.23 -9.81
N GLY A 112 -5.19 2.33 -9.19
CA GLY A 112 -4.64 3.57 -8.64
C GLY A 112 -4.95 3.80 -7.17
N SER A 113 -5.07 5.07 -6.79
CA SER A 113 -5.21 5.49 -5.42
C SER A 113 -6.58 5.16 -4.82
N GLN A 114 -6.62 5.01 -3.51
CA GLN A 114 -7.83 5.14 -2.72
C GLN A 114 -7.48 5.61 -1.33
N PHE A 115 -8.37 6.41 -0.76
CA PHE A 115 -8.22 7.02 0.54
C PHE A 115 -9.64 7.13 1.08
N GLU A 116 -9.93 6.53 2.22
CA GLU A 116 -11.17 6.74 2.92
C GLU A 116 -10.95 6.85 4.43
N TYR A 117 -11.76 7.71 4.99
CA TYR A 117 -11.72 8.16 6.37
C TYR A 117 -13.14 8.12 6.94
N SER A 118 -13.31 7.92 8.24
CA SER A 118 -14.59 8.28 8.89
C SER A 118 -14.45 8.46 10.40
N LEU A 119 -14.92 9.60 10.93
CA LEU A 119 -15.09 9.83 12.37
C LEU A 119 -16.54 10.24 12.64
N LEU A 120 -17.21 9.52 13.53
CA LEU A 120 -18.58 9.83 14.01
C LEU A 120 -19.63 10.03 12.91
N GLN A 121 -19.40 9.49 11.71
CA GLN A 121 -20.36 9.61 10.60
C GLN A 121 -21.40 8.47 10.59
N GLY A 122 -21.41 7.62 11.62
CA GLY A 122 -22.35 6.51 11.72
C GLY A 122 -22.19 5.46 10.61
N LYS A 123 -21.02 5.38 9.96
CA LYS A 123 -20.77 4.35 8.95
C LYS A 123 -20.87 2.95 9.56
N PRO A 124 -21.40 1.96 8.82
CA PRO A 124 -21.47 0.59 9.31
C PRO A 124 -20.07 0.05 9.56
N PHE A 125 -19.97 -0.87 10.52
CA PHE A 125 -18.75 -1.62 10.73
C PHE A 125 -18.49 -2.55 9.54
N ILE A 126 -17.37 -2.35 8.86
CA ILE A 126 -16.94 -3.14 7.70
C ILE A 126 -15.47 -3.51 7.90
N VAL A 127 -15.17 -4.79 7.71
CA VAL A 127 -13.80 -5.31 7.70
C VAL A 127 -13.52 -5.92 6.34
N GLY A 128 -12.31 -5.74 5.84
CA GLY A 128 -11.92 -6.31 4.57
C GLY A 128 -10.42 -6.34 4.37
N ILE A 129 -10.03 -6.92 3.24
CA ILE A 129 -8.65 -7.04 2.83
C ILE A 129 -8.45 -6.60 1.39
N ASN A 130 -7.34 -5.94 1.11
CA ASN A 130 -6.86 -5.71 -0.25
C ASN A 130 -6.02 -6.91 -0.71
N VAL A 131 -6.62 -7.77 -1.53
CA VAL A 131 -6.00 -8.99 -2.04
C VAL A 131 -4.75 -8.70 -2.88
N VAL A 132 -4.74 -7.59 -3.63
CA VAL A 132 -3.55 -7.17 -4.41
C VAL A 132 -2.38 -6.86 -3.49
N ALA A 133 -2.65 -6.17 -2.38
CA ALA A 133 -1.62 -5.84 -1.39
C ALA A 133 -1.07 -7.09 -0.70
N VAL A 134 -1.95 -8.04 -0.35
CA VAL A 134 -1.54 -9.35 0.19
C VAL A 134 -0.63 -10.08 -0.79
N ALA A 135 -1.01 -10.16 -2.07
CA ALA A 135 -0.21 -10.81 -3.10
C ALA A 135 1.18 -10.13 -3.26
N ALA A 136 1.22 -8.80 -3.26
CA ALA A 136 2.49 -8.05 -3.31
C ALA A 136 3.38 -8.34 -2.09
N CYS A 137 2.81 -8.36 -0.88
CA CYS A 137 3.53 -8.73 0.34
C CYS A 137 4.09 -10.16 0.25
N CYS A 138 3.28 -11.14 -0.15
CA CYS A 138 3.71 -12.53 -0.32
C CYS A 138 4.85 -12.65 -1.33
N LEU A 139 4.74 -11.98 -2.48
CA LEU A 139 5.78 -11.98 -3.50
C LEU A 139 7.10 -11.37 -2.97
N LEU A 140 7.03 -10.25 -2.25
CA LEU A 140 8.22 -9.60 -1.69
C LEU A 140 8.89 -10.46 -0.61
N VAL A 141 8.11 -11.16 0.22
CA VAL A 141 8.65 -12.12 1.21
C VAL A 141 9.31 -13.30 0.51
N TYR A 142 8.66 -13.89 -0.50
CA TYR A 142 9.23 -14.97 -1.29
C TYR A 142 10.58 -14.58 -1.89
N LEU A 143 10.65 -13.42 -2.55
CA LEU A 143 11.86 -12.91 -3.19
C LEU A 143 13.00 -12.60 -2.21
N ARG A 144 12.66 -12.23 -0.97
CA ARG A 144 13.65 -12.03 0.10
C ARG A 144 14.24 -13.35 0.56
N ARG A 145 13.41 -14.36 0.78
CA ARG A 145 13.85 -15.70 1.20
C ARG A 145 14.74 -16.36 0.16
N THR A 146 14.41 -16.24 -1.13
CA THR A 146 15.26 -16.82 -2.18
C THR A 146 16.61 -16.13 -2.31
N ARG A 147 16.74 -14.86 -1.91
CA ARG A 147 18.03 -14.13 -1.92
C ARG A 147 18.94 -14.47 -0.75
N SER A 148 18.40 -14.90 0.38
CA SER A 148 19.20 -15.32 1.54
C SER A 148 19.74 -16.75 1.44
N VAL A 149 19.32 -17.50 0.42
CA VAL A 149 19.67 -18.92 0.23
C VAL A 149 20.79 -19.13 -0.79
N ASP A 150 21.28 -18.07 -1.47
CA ASP A 150 22.56 -18.13 -2.19
C ASP A 150 23.69 -17.76 -1.21
N PRO A 151 24.40 -18.73 -0.61
CA PRO A 151 25.70 -18.44 -0.01
C PRO A 151 26.64 -18.02 -1.14
N ASP A 152 27.33 -16.92 -0.88
CA ASP A 152 28.43 -16.43 -1.71
C ASP A 152 29.43 -17.56 -2.01
N PRO A 153 29.59 -18.01 -3.27
CA PRO A 153 30.53 -19.07 -3.61
C PRO A 153 32.00 -18.62 -3.47
N THR A 154 32.27 -17.34 -3.17
CA THR A 154 33.65 -16.83 -3.02
C THR A 154 34.20 -16.90 -1.61
N ARG A 155 33.47 -17.50 -0.66
CA ARG A 155 33.87 -17.56 0.76
C ARG A 155 34.71 -18.78 1.16
N GLU A 156 35.11 -19.64 0.22
CA GLU A 156 35.95 -20.83 0.52
C GLU A 156 37.45 -20.65 0.23
N ASP A 157 37.90 -19.59 -0.44
CA ASP A 157 39.29 -19.52 -0.95
C ASP A 157 40.28 -18.64 -0.15
N VAL A 158 39.97 -18.26 1.10
CA VAL A 158 40.87 -17.39 1.91
C VAL A 158 41.62 -18.14 3.03
N VAL A 159 41.52 -19.47 3.11
CA VAL A 159 42.33 -20.26 4.05
C VAL A 159 42.85 -21.53 3.40
N ALA A 160 43.97 -21.42 2.67
CA ALA A 160 44.94 -22.48 2.47
C ALA A 160 46.30 -21.89 2.03
#